data_AF-A0A4U0Z8U4-F1
#
_entry.id   AF-A0A4U0Z8U4-F1
#
_cell.length_a   1.000
_cell.length_b   1.000
_cell.length_c   1.000
_cell.angle_alpha   90.00
_cell.angle_beta   90.00
_cell.angle_gamma   90.00
#
_symmetry.space_group_name_H-M   'P 1'
#
loop_
_entity.id
_entity.type
_entity.pdbx_description
1 polymer ?
#
loop_
_entity_poly.entity_id
_entity_poly.type
_entity_poly.pdbx_seq_one_letter_code
_entity_poly.pdbx_strand_id
1 'polypeptide(L)'
;MKSFFWFTLVLLCLLANEYLSKFLLAVFVGHLDFNSAVERTFQYSTIDSYLFSAGFRAIPFIVLGLFAAISKLSLTAFGRVGIWIIMLLNTSFILHGYWGMQHSLFTDAHTSSTSALALIWIPIWASFLTIIGCMVLVVISKISRSFHTRV
;
A
#
# COMPACT_ATOMS: atom_id res chain seq x y z
N MET A 1 1.77 2.25 -20.67
CA MET A 1 0.92 2.89 -19.65
C MET A 1 1.07 4.40 -19.69
N LYS A 2 0.06 5.17 -19.26
CA LYS A 2 0.13 6.65 -19.25
C LYS A 2 1.06 7.14 -18.14
N SER A 3 1.66 8.33 -18.31
CA SER A 3 2.46 9.01 -17.28
C SER A 3 1.73 9.12 -15.93
N PHE A 4 0.41 9.32 -15.99
CA PHE A 4 -0.45 9.37 -14.81
C PHE A 4 -0.35 8.14 -13.88
N PHE A 5 -0.18 6.93 -14.44
CA PHE A 5 -0.01 5.72 -13.61
C PHE A 5 1.26 5.80 -12.76
N TRP A 6 2.38 6.18 -13.37
CA TRP A 6 3.67 6.28 -12.68
C TRP A 6 3.67 7.37 -11.62
N PHE A 7 3.05 8.51 -11.94
CA PHE A 7 2.83 9.58 -10.96
C PHE A 7 2.02 9.07 -9.76
N THR A 8 0.89 8.39 -10.00
CA THR A 8 0.07 7.84 -8.91
C THR A 8 0.79 6.75 -8.13
N LEU A 9 1.58 5.88 -8.79
CA LEU A 9 2.38 4.85 -8.12
C LEU A 9 3.35 5.47 -7.11
N VAL A 10 4.10 6.50 -7.53
CA VAL A 10 5.04 7.22 -6.65
C VAL A 10 4.28 7.96 -5.55
N LEU A 11 3.21 8.66 -5.89
CA LEU A 11 2.40 9.40 -4.91
C LEU A 11 1.85 8.47 -3.82
N LEU A 12 1.29 7.32 -4.19
CA LEU A 12 0.79 6.33 -3.21
C LEU A 12 1.92 5.68 -2.43
N CYS A 13 3.07 5.42 -3.06
CA CYS A 13 4.26 4.95 -2.35
C CYS A 13 4.74 5.95 -1.29
N LEU A 14 4.56 7.25 -1.50
CA LEU A 14 4.89 8.28 -0.50
C LEU A 14 3.80 8.37 0.58
N LEU A 15 2.53 8.48 0.17
CA LEU A 15 1.40 8.71 1.06
C LEU A 15 1.02 7.52 1.93
N ALA A 16 1.21 6.28 1.47
CA ALA A 16 0.78 5.07 2.19
C ALA A 16 1.65 4.75 3.42
N ASN A 17 1.98 5.71 4.28
CA ASN A 17 2.92 5.56 5.38
C ASN A 17 2.22 5.45 6.74
N GLU A 18 3.01 5.11 7.75
CA GLU A 18 2.59 5.02 9.13
C GLU A 18 2.14 6.38 9.71
N TYR A 19 2.67 7.51 9.24
CA TYR A 19 2.26 8.84 9.71
C TYR A 19 0.87 9.22 9.21
N LEU A 20 0.54 8.93 7.94
CA LEU A 20 -0.81 9.13 7.42
C LEU A 20 -1.81 8.29 8.21
N SER A 21 -1.48 7.02 8.46
CA SER A 21 -2.35 6.13 9.24
C SER A 21 -2.54 6.63 10.67
N LYS A 22 -1.46 7.08 11.34
CA LYS A 22 -1.50 7.69 12.67
C LYS A 22 -2.29 8.99 12.70
N PHE A 23 -2.17 9.83 11.67
CA PHE A 23 -2.94 11.06 11.55
C PHE A 23 -4.44 10.77 11.42
N LEU A 24 -4.80 9.83 10.55
CA LEU A 24 -6.20 9.45 10.39
C LEU A 24 -6.76 8.82 11.69
N LEU A 25 -5.97 8.02 12.41
CA LEU A 25 -6.33 7.50 13.74
C LEU A 25 -6.55 8.63 14.75
N ALA A 26 -5.66 9.62 14.79
CA ALA A 26 -5.77 10.77 15.69
C ALA A 26 -7.08 11.53 15.48
N VAL A 27 -7.49 11.73 14.22
CA VAL A 27 -8.72 12.43 13.86
C VAL A 27 -9.97 11.57 14.14
N PHE A 28 -9.99 10.32 13.67
CA PHE A 28 -11.23 9.52 13.67
C PHE A 28 -11.44 8.70 14.94
N VAL A 29 -10.36 8.25 15.59
CA VAL A 29 -10.42 7.40 16.81
C VAL A 29 -10.05 8.23 18.03
N GLY A 30 -8.99 9.03 17.94
CA GLY A 30 -8.56 9.91 19.02
C GLY A 30 -9.45 11.14 19.23
N HIS A 31 -10.36 11.42 18.29
CA HIS A 31 -11.23 12.61 18.28
C HIS A 31 -10.47 13.94 18.50
N LEU A 32 -9.22 14.00 18.04
CA LEU A 32 -8.38 15.18 18.16
C LEU A 32 -8.76 16.23 17.10
N ASP A 33 -8.68 17.50 17.47
CA ASP A 33 -8.71 18.59 16.50
C ASP A 33 -7.49 18.54 15.57
N PHE A 34 -7.58 19.24 14.44
CA PHE A 34 -6.57 19.15 13.39
C PHE A 34 -5.15 19.48 13.89
N ASN A 35 -4.99 20.53 14.70
CA ASN A 35 -3.68 20.96 15.18
C ASN A 35 -3.09 19.94 16.14
N SER A 36 -3.89 19.47 17.10
CA SER A 36 -3.50 18.41 18.02
C SER A 36 -3.20 17.09 17.29
N ALA A 37 -3.94 16.76 16.24
CA ALA A 37 -3.70 15.56 15.43
C ALA A 37 -2.37 15.63 14.67
N VAL A 38 -2.01 16.78 14.11
CA VAL A 38 -0.70 17.02 13.47
C VAL A 38 0.41 16.89 14.50
N GLU A 39 0.31 17.60 15.62
CA GLU A 39 1.31 17.55 16.70
C GLU A 39 1.51 16.12 17.20
N ARG A 40 0.41 15.43 17.53
CA ARG A 40 0.46 14.05 18.02
C ARG A 40 1.05 13.07 17.00
N THR A 41 0.79 13.30 15.71
CA THR A 41 1.33 12.46 14.64
C THR A 41 2.84 12.60 14.54
N PHE A 42 3.34 13.85 14.51
CA PHE A 42 4.73 14.15 14.17
C PHE A 42 5.65 14.41 15.37
N GLN A 43 5.15 14.42 16.62
CA GLN A 43 5.93 14.68 17.84
C GLN A 43 7.23 13.86 17.99
N TYR A 44 7.28 12.65 17.42
CA TYR A 44 8.45 11.75 17.44
C TYR A 44 8.90 11.34 16.03
N SER A 45 8.50 12.09 15.01
CA SER A 45 8.90 11.80 13.64
C SER A 45 10.38 12.14 13.44
N THR A 46 11.12 11.20 12.88
CA THR A 46 12.49 11.43 12.40
C THR A 46 12.58 11.03 10.95
N ILE A 47 13.44 11.74 10.21
CA ILE A 47 13.71 11.44 8.79
C ILE A 47 14.27 10.02 8.67
N ASP A 48 15.16 9.60 9.57
CA ASP A 48 15.76 8.27 9.56
C ASP A 48 14.71 7.16 9.72
N SER A 49 13.78 7.32 10.67
CA SER A 49 12.70 6.34 10.86
C SER A 49 11.77 6.27 9.66
N TYR A 50 11.45 7.42 9.06
CA TYR A 50 10.64 7.47 7.84
C TYR A 50 11.36 6.79 6.67
N LEU A 51 12.64 7.07 6.43
CA LEU A 51 13.41 6.47 5.34
C LEU A 51 13.56 4.97 5.51
N PHE A 52 13.77 4.49 6.75
CA PHE A 52 13.83 3.07 7.05
C PHE A 52 12.52 2.36 6.68
N SER A 53 11.36 2.88 7.15
CA SER A 53 10.04 2.33 6.81
C SER A 53 9.74 2.44 5.31
N ALA A 54 10.10 3.58 4.70
CA ALA A 54 9.90 3.83 3.28
C ALA A 54 10.66 2.84 2.40
N GLY A 55 11.86 2.41 2.80
CA GLY A 55 12.66 1.41 2.08
C GLY A 55 11.90 0.09 1.87
N PHE A 56 11.31 -0.46 2.94
CA PHE A 56 10.51 -1.69 2.85
C PHE A 56 9.22 -1.46 2.08
N ARG A 57 8.55 -0.33 2.35
CA ARG A 57 7.27 0.01 1.72
C ARG A 57 7.38 0.26 0.22
N ALA A 58 8.53 0.68 -0.28
CA ALA A 58 8.75 0.86 -1.72
C ALA A 58 8.72 -0.47 -2.50
N ILE A 59 9.11 -1.58 -1.87
CA ILE A 59 9.22 -2.90 -2.51
C ILE A 59 7.94 -3.31 -3.27
N PRO A 60 6.73 -3.34 -2.65
CA PRO A 60 5.52 -3.73 -3.37
C PRO A 60 5.20 -2.81 -4.56
N PHE A 61 5.47 -1.50 -4.44
CA PHE A 61 5.26 -0.56 -5.55
C PHE A 61 6.29 -0.76 -6.67
N ILE A 62 7.54 -1.06 -6.35
CA ILE A 62 8.58 -1.40 -7.33
C ILE A 62 8.19 -2.67 -8.07
N VAL A 63 7.76 -3.72 -7.36
CA VAL A 63 7.30 -4.98 -7.97
C VAL A 63 6.14 -4.72 -8.94
N LEU A 64 5.14 -3.94 -8.52
CA LEU A 64 4.02 -3.59 -9.38
C LEU A 64 4.44 -2.75 -10.59
N GLY A 65 5.35 -1.79 -10.38
CA GLY A 65 5.90 -0.95 -11.44
C GLY A 65 6.66 -1.78 -12.48
N LEU A 66 7.54 -2.69 -12.04
CA LEU A 66 8.26 -3.61 -12.93
C LEU A 66 7.30 -4.49 -13.72
N PHE A 67 6.29 -5.06 -13.05
CA PHE A 67 5.25 -5.83 -13.72
C PHE A 67 4.51 -4.99 -14.77
N ALA A 68 4.12 -3.76 -14.44
CA ALA A 68 3.44 -2.84 -15.35
C ALA A 68 4.29 -2.45 -16.56
N ALA A 69 5.61 -2.29 -16.40
CA ALA A 69 6.54 -1.96 -17.47
C ALA A 69 6.79 -3.13 -18.42
N ILE A 70 6.96 -4.35 -17.89
CA ILE A 70 7.39 -5.52 -18.66
C ILE A 70 6.19 -6.29 -19.25
N SER A 71 5.06 -6.29 -18.56
CA SER A 71 3.90 -7.09 -18.95
C SER A 71 3.16 -6.51 -20.15
N LYS A 72 2.87 -7.34 -21.16
CA LYS A 72 1.99 -7.00 -22.29
C LYS A 72 0.54 -6.71 -21.87
N LEU A 73 0.15 -7.07 -20.64
CA LEU A 73 -1.18 -6.77 -20.09
C LEU A 73 -1.39 -5.26 -19.86
N SER A 74 -0.31 -4.50 -19.71
CA SER A 74 -0.38 -3.05 -19.55
C SER A 74 -0.85 -2.32 -20.83
N LEU A 75 -0.88 -3.03 -21.96
CA LEU A 75 -1.40 -2.56 -23.26
C LEU A 75 -2.91 -2.78 -23.42
N THR A 76 -3.49 -3.75 -22.71
CA THR A 76 -4.94 -4.03 -22.81
C THR A 76 -5.73 -3.16 -21.83
N ALA A 77 -7.00 -2.89 -22.12
CA ALA A 77 -7.88 -2.18 -21.18
C ALA A 77 -8.07 -2.98 -19.88
N PHE A 78 -8.38 -4.28 -20.00
CA PHE A 78 -8.55 -5.19 -18.87
C PHE A 78 -7.31 -5.27 -17.97
N GLY A 79 -6.12 -5.47 -18.56
CA GLY A 79 -4.89 -5.57 -17.80
C GLY A 79 -4.50 -4.27 -17.11
N ARG A 80 -4.77 -3.11 -17.73
CA ARG A 80 -4.61 -1.80 -17.07
C ARG A 80 -5.50 -1.70 -15.84
N VAL A 81 -6.80 -1.99 -15.96
CA VAL A 81 -7.73 -1.94 -14.83
C VAL A 81 -7.27 -2.88 -13.70
N GLY A 82 -6.85 -4.10 -14.04
CA GLY A 82 -6.30 -5.04 -13.05
C GLY A 82 -5.08 -4.50 -12.29
N ILE A 83 -4.14 -3.88 -12.99
CA ILE A 83 -2.96 -3.27 -12.35
C ILE A 83 -3.35 -2.11 -11.42
N TRP A 84 -4.31 -1.28 -11.82
CA TRP A 84 -4.85 -0.22 -10.96
C TRP A 84 -5.51 -0.78 -9.70
N ILE A 85 -6.30 -1.86 -9.83
CA ILE A 85 -6.92 -2.53 -8.69
C ILE A 85 -5.85 -3.08 -7.74
N ILE A 86 -4.81 -3.73 -8.26
CA ILE A 86 -3.69 -4.25 -7.45
C ILE A 86 -3.01 -3.09 -6.70
N MET A 87 -2.78 -1.95 -7.36
CA MET A 87 -2.18 -0.76 -6.73
C MET A 87 -3.03 -0.25 -5.55
N LEU A 88 -4.34 -0.13 -5.75
CA LEU A 88 -5.28 0.34 -4.72
C LEU A 88 -5.37 -0.65 -3.55
N LEU A 89 -5.47 -1.96 -3.84
CA LEU A 89 -5.50 -3.00 -2.80
C LEU A 89 -4.21 -3.03 -1.99
N ASN A 90 -3.06 -2.95 -2.66
CA ASN A 90 -1.76 -2.88 -2.00
C ASN A 90 -1.65 -1.66 -1.06
N THR A 91 -2.04 -0.49 -1.55
CA THR A 91 -2.04 0.76 -0.77
C THR A 91 -2.97 0.66 0.43
N SER A 92 -4.19 0.14 0.22
CA SER A 92 -5.19 -0.02 1.28
C SER A 92 -4.73 -1.01 2.35
N PHE A 93 -4.10 -2.11 1.94
CA PHE A 93 -3.54 -3.10 2.85
C PHE A 93 -2.45 -2.50 3.74
N ILE A 94 -1.53 -1.70 3.15
CA ILE A 94 -0.46 -1.04 3.91
C ILE A 94 -1.04 -0.06 4.93
N LEU A 95 -1.95 0.82 4.51
CA LEU A 95 -2.60 1.79 5.41
C LEU A 95 -3.39 1.10 6.52
N HIS A 96 -4.15 0.05 6.18
CA HIS A 96 -4.91 -0.69 7.17
C HIS A 96 -3.99 -1.45 8.15
N GLY A 97 -2.87 -1.99 7.67
CA GLY A 97 -1.88 -2.63 8.53
C GLY A 97 -1.30 -1.64 9.55
N TYR A 98 -0.88 -0.45 9.10
CA TYR A 98 -0.35 0.58 10.00
C TYR A 98 -1.41 1.14 10.96
N TRP A 99 -2.65 1.28 10.49
CA TRP A 99 -3.79 1.60 11.34
C TRP A 99 -3.93 0.58 12.48
N GLY A 100 -3.98 -0.71 12.15
CA GLY A 100 -4.07 -1.78 13.16
C GLY A 100 -2.89 -1.79 14.13
N MET A 101 -1.67 -1.54 13.63
CA MET A 101 -0.45 -1.46 14.45
C MET A 101 -0.51 -0.33 15.49
N GLN A 102 -1.17 0.79 15.16
CA GLN A 102 -1.16 2.02 15.98
C GLN A 102 -2.48 2.28 16.70
N HIS A 103 -3.52 1.47 16.46
CA HIS A 103 -4.86 1.70 16.99
C HIS A 103 -4.90 1.78 18.51
N SER A 104 -4.14 0.91 19.19
CA SER A 104 -4.02 0.90 20.66
C SER A 104 -3.36 2.15 21.25
N LEU A 105 -2.73 3.01 20.44
CA LEU A 105 -2.21 4.30 20.92
C LEU A 105 -3.32 5.33 21.17
N PHE A 106 -4.53 5.06 20.67
CA PHE A 106 -5.69 5.94 20.74
C PHE A 106 -6.89 5.28 21.43
N THR A 107 -6.70 4.13 22.06
CA THR A 107 -7.72 3.41 22.85
C THR A 107 -7.11 2.85 24.14
N ASP A 108 -7.93 2.29 25.04
CA ASP A 108 -7.47 1.65 26.29
C ASP A 108 -6.75 0.30 26.07
N ALA A 109 -6.53 -0.10 24.81
CA ALA A 109 -5.89 -1.36 24.47
C ALA A 109 -4.37 -1.31 24.70
N HIS A 110 -3.78 -2.43 25.11
CA HIS A 110 -2.34 -2.52 25.30
C HIS A 110 -1.61 -2.68 23.96
N THR A 111 -0.60 -1.85 23.73
CA THR A 111 0.29 -1.98 22.56
C THR A 111 1.38 -3.00 22.89
N SER A 112 1.46 -4.09 22.12
CA SER A 112 2.56 -5.05 22.25
C SER A 112 3.90 -4.42 21.82
N SER A 113 4.99 -4.69 22.54
CA SER A 113 6.34 -4.29 22.16
C SER A 113 6.79 -4.85 20.80
N THR A 114 6.11 -5.90 20.31
CA THR A 114 6.35 -6.48 18.98
C THR A 114 5.67 -5.72 17.84
N SER A 115 4.82 -4.73 18.11
CA SER A 115 4.10 -3.96 17.09
C SER A 115 5.05 -3.20 16.15
N ALA A 116 6.21 -2.77 16.63
CA ALA A 116 7.21 -2.09 15.81
C ALA A 116 7.74 -2.98 14.66
N LEU A 117 7.75 -4.31 14.82
CA LEU A 117 8.13 -5.23 13.74
C LEU A 117 7.13 -5.18 12.58
N ALA A 118 5.89 -4.74 12.80
CA ALA A 118 4.89 -4.60 11.75
C ALA A 118 5.30 -3.57 10.69
N LEU A 119 6.17 -2.58 11.04
CA LEU A 119 6.76 -1.66 10.07
C LEU A 119 7.50 -2.40 8.92
N ILE A 120 8.09 -3.55 9.22
CA ILE A 120 8.82 -4.39 8.26
C ILE A 120 7.87 -5.41 7.64
N TRP A 121 7.08 -6.10 8.46
CA TRP A 121 6.24 -7.22 8.00
C TRP A 121 5.07 -6.79 7.12
N ILE A 122 4.44 -5.64 7.38
CA ILE A 122 3.30 -5.16 6.58
C ILE A 122 3.71 -4.99 5.11
N PRO A 123 4.79 -4.25 4.77
CA PRO A 123 5.30 -4.19 3.40
C PRO A 123 5.69 -5.53 2.76
N ILE A 124 6.23 -6.47 3.55
CA ILE A 124 6.57 -7.81 3.05
C ILE A 124 5.31 -8.56 2.62
N TRP A 125 4.27 -8.58 3.47
CA TRP A 125 2.98 -9.18 3.13
C TRP A 125 2.30 -8.48 1.96
N ALA A 126 2.39 -7.16 1.89
CA ALA A 126 1.89 -6.36 0.77
C ALA A 126 2.60 -6.74 -0.56
N SER A 127 3.90 -7.06 -0.50
CA SER A 127 4.67 -7.55 -1.65
C SER A 127 4.17 -8.91 -2.12
N PHE A 128 3.92 -9.86 -1.21
CA PHE A 128 3.33 -11.15 -1.56
C PHE A 128 1.95 -10.99 -2.20
N LEU A 129 1.08 -10.15 -1.62
CA LEU A 129 -0.24 -9.85 -2.18
C LEU A 129 -0.14 -9.24 -3.59
N THR A 130 0.81 -8.34 -3.80
CA THR A 130 1.07 -7.75 -5.12
C THR A 130 1.50 -8.81 -6.13
N ILE A 131 2.42 -9.70 -5.77
CA ILE A 131 2.89 -10.80 -6.63
C ILE A 131 1.71 -11.73 -6.97
N ILE A 132 0.93 -12.14 -5.97
CA ILE A 132 -0.24 -13.00 -6.16
C ILE A 132 -1.27 -12.30 -7.07
N GLY A 133 -1.56 -11.03 -6.84
CA GLY A 133 -2.46 -10.24 -7.68
C GLY A 133 -2.01 -10.18 -9.15
N CYS A 134 -0.71 -9.96 -9.38
CA CYS A 134 -0.13 -9.98 -10.73
C CYS A 134 -0.26 -11.36 -11.38
N MET A 135 0.00 -12.44 -10.64
CA MET A 135 -0.15 -13.82 -11.13
C MET A 135 -1.60 -14.15 -11.48
N VAL A 136 -2.55 -13.80 -10.62
CA VAL A 136 -3.99 -13.96 -10.85
C VAL A 136 -4.41 -13.20 -12.11
N LEU A 137 -3.95 -11.95 -12.27
CA LEU A 137 -4.27 -11.15 -13.46
C LEU A 137 -3.74 -11.80 -14.75
N VAL A 138 -2.54 -12.39 -14.72
CA VAL A 138 -1.99 -13.15 -15.86
C VAL A 138 -2.84 -14.37 -16.16
N VAL A 139 -3.20 -15.15 -15.15
CA VAL A 139 -4.02 -16.37 -15.31
C VAL A 139 -5.40 -16.02 -15.88
N ILE A 140 -6.10 -15.05 -15.31
CA ILE A 140 -7.42 -14.61 -15.79
C ILE A 140 -7.32 -14.10 -17.23
N SER A 141 -6.29 -13.31 -17.56
CA SER A 141 -6.13 -12.84 -18.94
C SER A 141 -5.85 -13.97 -19.93
N LYS A 142 -5.11 -15.03 -19.55
CA LYS A 142 -4.89 -16.19 -20.41
C LYS A 142 -6.18 -16.97 -20.63
N ILE A 143 -6.95 -17.20 -19.55
CA ILE A 143 -8.24 -17.89 -19.59
C ILE A 143 -9.21 -17.13 -20.51
N SER A 144 -9.35 -15.82 -20.31
CA SER A 144 -10.23 -14.96 -21.11
C SER A 144 -9.89 -15.02 -22.61
N ARG A 145 -8.60 -15.00 -22.97
CA ARG A 145 -8.19 -15.14 -24.38
C ARG A 145 -8.53 -16.50 -24.97
N SER A 146 -8.32 -17.58 -24.21
CA SER A 146 -8.61 -18.96 -24.64
C SER A 146 -10.10 -19.13 -24.99
N PHE A 147 -11.00 -18.54 -24.20
CA PHE A 147 -12.43 -18.57 -24.49
C PHE A 147 -12.81 -17.76 -25.73
N HIS A 148 -12.14 -16.63 -25.97
CA HIS A 148 -12.42 -15.80 -27.14
C HIS A 148 -11.94 -16.40 -28.46
N THR A 149 -10.92 -17.26 -28.44
CA THR A 149 -10.43 -17.98 -29.62
C THR A 149 -11.21 -19.25 -29.98
N ARG A 150 -12.15 -19.68 -29.11
CA ARG A 150 -12.96 -20.90 -29.32
C ARG A 150 -14.37 -20.62 -29.85
N VAL A 151 -14.73 -19.35 -30.02
CA VAL A 151 -15.98 -18.88 -30.65
C VAL A 151 -15.64 -18.37 -32.04
#